data_AF-A0A317QGR0-F1
#
_entry.id   AF-A0A317QGR0-F1
#
_cell.length_a   1.000
_cell.length_b   1.000
_cell.length_c   1.000
_cell.angle_alpha   90.00
_cell.angle_beta   90.00
_cell.angle_gamma   90.00
#
_symmetry.space_group_name_H-M   'P 1'
#
loop_
_entity.id
_entity.type
_entity.pdbx_description
1 polymer ?
#
loop_
_entity_poly.entity_id
_entity_poly.type
_entity_poly.pdbx_seq_one_letter_code
_entity_poly.pdbx_strand_id
1 'polypeptide(L)' 'MLALGGVRPGDVADCLAAGASGIAVMGPAMRDPAVVADYRAALAAASRT' A
#
# COMPACT_ATOMS: atom_id res chain seq x y z
N MET A 1 10.56 7.41 2.56
CA MET A 1 10.75 6.88 1.19
C MET A 1 9.39 6.38 0.69
N LEU A 2 9.07 6.48 -0.60
CA LEU A 2 7.78 6.02 -1.14
C LEU A 2 8.01 4.75 -1.97
N ALA A 3 7.15 3.75 -1.82
CA ALA A 3 7.12 2.60 -2.72
C ALA A 3 6.26 2.93 -3.95
N LEU A 4 6.87 2.91 -5.14
CA LEU A 4 6.23 3.30 -6.40
C LEU A 4 6.14 2.10 -7.35
N GLY A 5 4.90 1.65 -7.59
CA GLY A 5 4.57 0.64 -8.61
C GLY A 5 4.76 -0.81 -8.15
N GLY A 6 3.90 -1.72 -8.64
CA GLY A 6 3.98 -3.17 -8.40
C GLY A 6 3.57 -3.67 -7.02
N VAL A 7 3.51 -2.80 -6.01
CA VAL A 7 3.10 -3.12 -4.63
C VAL A 7 1.65 -3.57 -4.58
N ARG A 8 1.39 -4.73 -3.98
CA ARG A 8 0.05 -5.26 -3.65
C ARG A 8 -0.32 -4.95 -2.19
N PRO A 9 -1.60 -5.05 -1.79
CA PRO A 9 -1.98 -4.85 -0.40
C PRO A 9 -1.22 -5.73 0.61
N GLY A 10 -0.86 -6.96 0.22
CA GLY A 10 -0.06 -7.86 1.05
C GLY A 10 1.38 -7.40 1.29
N ASP A 11 1.94 -6.58 0.40
CA ASP A 11 3.34 -6.12 0.47
C ASP A 11 3.50 -4.87 1.36
N VAL A 12 2.40 -4.30 1.86
CA VAL A 12 2.38 -3.02 2.59
C VAL A 12 3.21 -3.09 3.86
N ALA A 13 3.09 -4.17 4.64
CA ALA A 13 3.83 -4.32 5.89
C ALA A 13 5.35 -4.34 5.64
N ASP A 14 5.80 -5.10 4.64
CA ASP A 14 7.21 -5.20 4.27
C ASP A 14 7.76 -3.88 3.74
N CYS A 15 6.96 -3.14 2.97
CA CYS A 15 7.33 -1.79 2.50
C CYS A 15 7.54 -0.84 3.68
N LEU A 16 6.63 -0.86 4.67
CA LEU A 16 6.73 -0.01 5.86
C LEU A 16 7.94 -0.42 6.72
N ALA A 17 8.16 -1.72 6.92
CA ALA A 17 9.33 -2.25 7.63
C ALA A 17 10.66 -1.89 6.94
N ALA A 18 10.66 -1.79 5.62
CA ALA A 18 11.79 -1.29 4.83
C ALA A 18 11.99 0.24 4.91
N GLY A 19 11.17 0.96 5.69
CA GLY A 19 11.28 2.40 5.89
C GLY A 19 10.44 3.25 4.93
N ALA A 20 9.48 2.65 4.22
CA ALA A 20 8.52 3.43 3.46
C ALA A 20 7.61 4.22 4.43
N SER A 21 7.34 5.47 4.09
CA SER A 21 6.39 6.30 4.83
C SER A 21 4.96 6.18 4.31
N GLY A 22 4.78 5.47 3.19
CA GLY A 22 3.50 5.30 2.53
C GLY A 22 3.63 4.57 1.19
N ILE A 23 2.48 4.23 0.61
CA ILE A 23 2.36 3.42 -0.60
C ILE A 23 1.72 4.25 -1.71
N ALA A 24 2.34 4.29 -2.90
CA ALA A 24 1.82 4.98 -4.06
C ALA A 24 1.39 3.96 -5.14
N VAL A 25 0.10 3.98 -5.48
CA VAL A 25 -0.52 3.04 -6.43
C VAL A 25 -1.24 3.83 -7.52
N MET A 26 -0.88 3.63 -8.78
CA MET A 26 -1.48 4.33 -9.92
C MET A 26 -2.24 3.36 -10.84
N GLY A 27 -1.53 2.38 -11.43
CA GLY A 27 -2.13 1.47 -12.42
C GLY A 27 -3.36 0.68 -11.94
N PRO A 28 -3.27 -0.04 -10.80
CA PRO A 28 -4.42 -0.75 -10.23
C PRO A 28 -5.59 0.17 -9.88
N ALA A 29 -5.31 1.31 -9.23
CA ALA A 29 -6.35 2.26 -8.81
C ALA A 29 -7.08 2.93 -9.99
N MET A 30 -6.39 3.12 -11.12
CA MET A 30 -7.02 3.63 -12.35
C MET A 30 -7.93 2.63 -13.04
N ARG A 31 -7.70 1.32 -12.87
CA ARG A 31 -8.55 0.26 -13.46
C ARG A 31 -9.72 -0.10 -12.55
N ASP A 32 -9.46 -0.16 -11.25
CA ASP A 32 -10.45 -0.46 -10.23
C ASP A 32 -10.21 0.41 -8.99
N PRO A 33 -10.98 1.48 -8.79
CA PRO A 33 -10.86 2.33 -7.61
C PRO A 33 -11.17 1.61 -6.29
N ALA A 34 -11.91 0.50 -6.31
CA ALA A 34 -12.28 -0.24 -5.09
C ALA A 34 -11.05 -0.81 -4.39
N VAL A 35 -9.98 -1.13 -5.15
CA VAL A 35 -8.73 -1.67 -4.60
C VAL A 35 -8.07 -0.74 -3.58
N VAL A 36 -8.36 0.57 -3.63
CA VAL A 36 -7.83 1.55 -2.66
C VAL A 36 -8.28 1.24 -1.24
N ALA A 37 -9.47 0.66 -1.06
CA ALA A 37 -9.96 0.24 0.25
C ALA A 37 -9.06 -0.84 0.87
N ASP A 38 -8.59 -1.80 0.07
CA ASP A 38 -7.72 -2.88 0.53
C ASP A 38 -6.35 -2.36 0.95
N TYR A 39 -5.76 -1.42 0.19
CA TYR A 39 -4.52 -0.75 0.58
C TYR A 39 -4.70 0.04 1.89
N ARG A 40 -5.83 0.73 2.07
CA ARG A 40 -6.13 1.45 3.32
C ARG A 40 -6.26 0.49 4.50
N ALA A 41 -6.93 -0.65 4.32
CA ALA A 41 -7.07 -1.67 5.34
C ALA A 41 -5.70 -2.25 5.74
N ALA A 42 -4.86 -2.56 4.75
CA ALA A 42 -3.50 -3.05 4.97
C ALA A 42 -2.63 -2.01 5.70
N LEU A 43 -2.71 -0.73 5.31
CA LEU A 43 -1.97 0.35 5.98
C LEU A 43 -2.41 0.49 7.45
N ALA A 44 -3.73 0.48 7.71
CA ALA A 44 -4.27 0.59 9.06
C ALA A 44 -3.96 -0.63 9.94
N ALA A 45 -3.80 -1.81 9.36
CA ALA A 45 -3.34 -3.00 10.07
C ALA A 45 -1.86 -2.88 10.45
N ALA A 46 -1.02 -2.44 9.51
CA ALA A 46 0.43 -2.34 9.72
C ALA A 46 0.86 -1.18 10.63
N SER A 47 0.12 -0.06 10.66
CA SER A 47 0.42 1.09 11.53
C SER A 47 -0.05 0.94 12.99
N ARG A 48 -0.76 -0.14 13.33
CA ARG A 48 -1.20 -0.44 14.72
C ARG A 48 -0.21 -1.33 15.48
N THR A 49 0.94 -1.62 14.86
CA THR A 49 2.08 -2.37 15.40
C THR A 49 3.19 -1.42 15.77
#